data_AF-A0AAP9S5E9-F1
#
_entry.id   AF-A0AAP9S5E9-F1
#
_cell.length_a   1.000
_cell.length_b   1.000
_cell.length_c   1.000
_cell.angle_alpha   90.00
_cell.angle_beta   90.00
_cell.angle_gamma   90.00
#
_symmetry.space_group_name_H-M   'P 1'
#
loop_
_entity.id
_entity.type
_entity.pdbx_description
1 polymer ?
#
loop_
_entity_poly.entity_id
_entity_poly.type
_entity_poly.pdbx_seq_one_letter_code
_entity_poly.pdbx_strand_id
1 'polypeptide(L)'
;MKEFECSKCHSKDIFIEKSDSNTGLYCGDCGKWITWLNKDQIRLAERQIASSAYNIDMVLEQLEDYGKYKGLLRCEGEGFENYIPVSVAKQIVKGRGLNGVMGYMD
;
A
#
# COMPACT_ATOMS: atom_id res chain seq x y z
N MET A 1 -2.93 15.80 8.91
CA MET A 1 -2.33 14.88 9.90
C MET A 1 -0.82 14.99 9.70
N LYS A 2 0.01 15.03 10.77
CA LYS A 2 1.46 15.18 10.59
C LYS A 2 2.02 13.82 10.20
N GLU A 3 2.57 13.70 9.00
CA GLU A 3 3.21 12.47 8.50
C GLU A 3 4.72 12.53 8.79
N PHE A 4 5.30 11.39 9.10
CA PHE A 4 6.74 11.23 9.25
C PHE A 4 7.40 11.05 7.88
N GLU A 5 8.51 11.76 7.67
CA GLU A 5 9.25 11.76 6.42
C GLU A 5 10.74 11.84 6.70
N CYS A 6 11.55 11.16 5.88
CA CYS A 6 12.99 11.23 5.98
C CYS A 6 13.54 12.57 5.43
N SER A 7 14.33 13.28 6.23
CA SER A 7 15.01 14.51 5.82
C SER A 7 16.09 14.34 4.74
N LYS A 8 16.52 13.11 4.43
CA LYS A 8 17.57 12.82 3.45
C LYS A 8 17.01 12.46 2.08
N CYS A 9 16.05 11.53 2.03
CA CYS A 9 15.50 11.00 0.78
C CYS A 9 14.04 11.35 0.54
N HIS A 10 13.39 12.08 1.46
CA HIS A 10 11.97 12.44 1.39
C HIS A 10 11.01 11.23 1.34
N SER A 11 11.50 10.04 1.68
CA SER A 11 10.67 8.85 1.77
C SER A 11 9.76 8.90 3.00
N LYS A 12 8.56 8.39 2.82
CA LYS A 12 7.57 8.15 3.89
C LYS A 12 7.61 6.71 4.41
N ASP A 13 8.46 5.87 3.81
CA ASP A 13 8.74 4.55 4.34
C ASP A 13 9.61 4.67 5.59
N ILE A 14 9.03 4.27 6.71
CA ILE A 14 9.59 4.44 8.04
C ILE A 14 9.41 3.16 8.85
N PHE A 15 10.31 2.91 9.79
CA PHE A 15 10.17 1.85 10.78
C PHE A 15 10.59 2.35 12.16
N ILE A 16 10.11 1.66 13.19
CA ILE A 16 10.45 1.92 14.59
C ILE A 16 11.34 0.82 15.13
N GLU A 17 12.35 1.18 15.91
CA GLU A 17 13.24 0.23 16.56
C GLU A 17 13.41 0.60 18.04
N LYS A 18 13.41 -0.39 18.93
CA LYS A 18 13.65 -0.19 20.35
C LYS A 18 15.14 -0.29 20.64
N SER A 19 15.69 0.74 21.28
CA SER A 19 17.06 0.76 21.79
C SER A 19 16.99 1.02 23.30
N ASP A 20 17.26 -0.03 24.09
CA ASP A 20 17.15 -0.05 25.54
C ASP A 20 15.80 0.50 26.06
N SER A 21 15.78 1.76 26.51
CA SER A 21 14.62 2.45 27.08
C SER A 21 13.89 3.37 26.10
N ASN A 22 14.46 3.63 24.92
CA ASN A 22 13.94 4.56 23.93
C ASN A 22 13.48 3.84 22.65
N THR A 23 12.55 4.46 21.94
CA THR A 23 12.10 3.99 20.61
C THR A 23 12.51 5.02 19.57
N GLY A 24 13.35 4.61 18.63
CA GLY A 24 13.83 5.45 17.53
C GLY A 24 12.98 5.27 16.28
N LEU A 25 12.85 6.34 15.51
CA LEU A 25 12.27 6.34 14.17
C LEU A 25 13.38 6.35 13.13
N TYR A 26 13.28 5.48 12.13
CA TYR A 26 14.26 5.32 11.08
C TYR A 26 13.58 5.30 9.71
N CYS A 27 14.32 5.68 8.68
CA CYS A 27 13.86 5.60 7.29
C CYS A 27 14.10 4.20 6.72
N GLY A 28 13.08 3.59 6.11
CA GLY A 28 13.17 2.29 5.46
C GLY A 28 14.09 2.28 4.23
N ASP A 29 14.03 3.32 3.40
CA ASP A 29 14.81 3.37 2.15
C ASP A 29 16.30 3.65 2.35
N CYS A 30 16.67 4.50 3.32
CA CYS A 30 18.05 4.95 3.48
C CYS A 30 18.68 4.64 4.84
N GLY A 31 17.94 4.00 5.75
CA GLY A 31 18.39 3.58 7.08
C GLY A 31 18.71 4.74 8.05
N LYS A 32 18.48 6.00 7.64
CA LYS A 32 18.84 7.16 8.45
C LYS A 32 17.93 7.26 9.68
N TRP A 33 18.54 7.44 10.85
CA TRP A 33 17.84 7.84 12.06
C TRP A 33 17.18 9.22 11.88
N ILE A 34 15.90 9.31 12.24
CA ILE A 34 15.09 10.52 12.09
C ILE A 34 14.96 11.24 13.43
N THR A 35 14.41 10.57 14.45
CA THR A 35 14.18 11.15 15.78
C THR A 35 13.87 10.08 16.82
N TRP A 36 13.98 10.42 18.10
CA TRP A 36 13.41 9.64 19.20
C TRP A 36 11.90 9.90 19.32
N LEU A 37 11.13 8.85 19.59
CA LEU A 37 9.67 8.91 19.71
C LEU A 37 9.24 8.85 21.18
N ASN A 38 8.22 9.64 21.51
CA ASN A 38 7.45 9.48 22.75
C ASN A 38 6.22 8.59 22.52
N LYS A 39 5.47 8.25 23.59
CA LYS A 39 4.32 7.34 23.53
C LYS A 39 3.27 7.70 22.46
N ASP A 40 2.96 8.99 22.29
CA ASP A 40 1.96 9.41 21.31
C ASP A 40 2.53 9.42 19.88
N GLN A 41 3.80 9.80 19.71
CA GLN A 41 4.47 9.71 18.41
C GLN A 41 4.62 8.25 17.95
N ILE A 42 4.85 7.30 18.86
CA ILE A 42 4.85 5.86 18.54
C ILE A 42 3.50 5.45 17.95
N ARG A 43 2.38 5.80 18.59
CA ARG A 43 1.03 5.49 18.09
C ARG A 43 0.77 6.07 16.69
N LEU A 44 1.25 7.29 16.43
CA LEU A 44 1.13 7.92 15.12
C LEU A 44 2.00 7.21 14.07
N ALA A 45 3.23 6.82 14.43
CA ALA A 45 4.14 6.11 13.55
C ALA A 45 3.59 4.73 13.18
N GLU A 46 3.10 3.95 14.15
CA GLU A 46 2.46 2.65 13.92
C GLU A 46 1.26 2.78 12.98
N ARG A 47 0.43 3.82 13.15
CA ARG A 47 -0.70 4.08 12.25
C ARG A 47 -0.23 4.39 10.82
N GLN A 48 0.82 5.18 10.66
CA GLN A 48 1.38 5.48 9.34
C GLN A 48 1.95 4.21 8.69
N ILE A 49 2.73 3.42 9.43
CA ILE A 49 3.29 2.14 8.96
C ILE A 49 2.16 1.19 8.51
N ALA A 50 1.11 1.05 9.31
CA ALA A 50 -0.06 0.25 8.95
C ALA A 50 -0.80 0.77 7.72
N SER A 51 -0.84 2.10 7.52
CA SER A 51 -1.45 2.71 6.34
C SER A 51 -0.61 2.56 5.07
N SER A 52 0.72 2.46 5.21
CA SER A 52 1.66 2.26 4.10
C SER A 52 1.86 0.80 3.73
N ALA A 53 1.48 -0.14 4.60
CA ALA A 53 1.41 -1.55 4.25
C ALA A 53 0.37 -1.75 3.15
N TYR A 54 0.83 -2.01 1.93
CA TYR A 54 -0.02 -2.42 0.83
C TYR A 54 -0.75 -3.70 1.25
N ASN A 55 -2.06 -3.62 1.45
CA ASN A 55 -2.85 -4.80 1.76
C ASN A 55 -2.95 -5.67 0.49
N ILE A 56 -2.11 -6.69 0.41
CA ILE A 56 -2.06 -7.63 -0.71
C ILE A 56 -3.43 -8.32 -0.88
N ASP A 57 -4.12 -8.64 0.21
CA ASP A 57 -5.45 -9.26 0.16
C ASP A 57 -6.46 -8.34 -0.52
N MET A 58 -6.41 -7.04 -0.23
CA MET A 58 -7.25 -6.03 -0.88
C MET A 58 -6.93 -5.89 -2.37
N VAL A 59 -5.66 -6.01 -2.76
CA VAL A 59 -5.25 -5.99 -4.18
C VAL A 59 -5.72 -7.24 -4.91
N LEU A 60 -5.60 -8.41 -4.28
CA LEU A 60 -6.07 -9.69 -4.84
C LEU A 60 -7.59 -9.69 -5.02
N GLU A 61 -8.34 -9.24 -4.01
CA GLU A 61 -9.81 -9.11 -4.09
C GLU A 61 -10.23 -8.19 -5.25
N GLN A 62 -9.52 -7.09 -5.47
CA GLN A 62 -9.79 -6.17 -6.58
C GLN A 62 -9.54 -6.80 -7.97
N LEU A 63 -8.51 -7.64 -8.09
CA LEU A 63 -8.22 -8.36 -9.34
C LEU A 63 -9.27 -9.44 -9.61
N GLU A 64 -9.69 -10.16 -8.58
CA GLU A 64 -10.74 -11.18 -8.67
C GLU A 64 -12.10 -10.57 -9.05
N ASP A 65 -12.51 -9.47 -8.41
CA ASP A 65 -13.76 -8.75 -8.70
C ASP A 65 -13.78 -8.23 -10.15
N TYR A 66 -12.66 -7.67 -10.62
CA TYR A 66 -12.54 -7.22 -12.01
C TYR A 66 -12.60 -8.38 -13.01
N GLY A 67 -11.90 -9.48 -12.74
CA GLY A 67 -11.91 -10.68 -13.59
C GLY A 67 -13.30 -11.32 -13.71
N LYS A 68 -14.09 -11.29 -12.62
CA LYS A 68 -15.48 -11.76 -12.59
C LYS A 68 -16.42 -10.85 -13.40
N TYR A 69 -16.29 -9.53 -13.30
CA TYR A 69 -17.18 -8.58 -13.97
C TYR A 69 -16.98 -8.53 -15.50
N LYS A 70 -15.74 -8.67 -15.99
CA LYS A 70 -15.44 -8.64 -17.43
C LYS A 70 -15.45 -10.02 -18.11
N GLY A 71 -15.74 -11.09 -17.38
CA GLY A 71 -15.72 -12.47 -17.91
C GLY A 71 -14.31 -12.96 -18.29
N LEU A 72 -13.27 -12.34 -17.74
CA LEU A 72 -11.87 -12.65 -18.06
C LEU A 72 -11.36 -13.90 -17.32
N LEU A 73 -12.07 -14.32 -16.26
CA LEU A 73 -11.77 -15.52 -15.48
C LEU A 73 -12.88 -16.57 -15.70
N ARG A 74 -12.94 -17.17 -16.89
CA ARG A 74 -13.62 -18.45 -17.08
C ARG A 74 -12.62 -19.57 -16.82
N CYS A 75 -12.76 -20.26 -15.69
CA CYS A 75 -11.98 -21.47 -15.39
C CYS A 75 -12.76 -22.69 -15.91
N GLU A 76 -12.79 -22.88 -17.23
CA GLU A 76 -13.22 -24.15 -17.83
C GLU A 76 -12.02 -24.75 -18.59
N GLY A 77 -11.16 -25.50 -17.87
CA GLY A 77 -9.98 -26.18 -18.41
C GLY A 77 -8.63 -25.61 -17.95
N GLU A 78 -7.55 -25.91 -18.70
CA GLU A 78 -6.14 -25.51 -18.42
C GLU A 78 -5.75 -24.15 -19.04
N GLY A 79 -6.71 -23.28 -19.37
CA GLY A 79 -6.45 -22.03 -20.09
C GLY A 79 -7.17 -20.83 -19.50
N PHE A 80 -6.46 -19.72 -19.35
CA PHE A 80 -7.06 -18.40 -19.07
C PHE A 80 -7.41 -17.76 -20.42
N GLU A 81 -8.70 -17.67 -20.76
CA GLU A 81 -9.12 -17.17 -22.09
C GLU A 81 -8.95 -15.66 -22.27
N ASN A 82 -8.46 -14.93 -21.27
CA ASN A 82 -8.52 -13.48 -21.27
C ASN A 82 -7.48 -12.84 -20.34
N TYR A 83 -6.65 -11.94 -20.88
CA TYR A 83 -5.57 -11.25 -20.17
C TYR A 83 -5.96 -9.83 -19.76
N ILE A 84 -5.68 -9.45 -18.52
CA ILE A 84 -5.77 -8.04 -18.07
C ILE A 84 -4.42 -7.38 -18.32
N PRO A 85 -4.31 -6.37 -19.20
CA PRO A 85 -3.08 -5.62 -19.35
C PRO A 85 -2.64 -4.98 -18.04
N VAL A 86 -1.33 -5.01 -17.75
CA VAL A 86 -0.75 -4.43 -16.54
C VAL A 86 -1.13 -2.95 -16.35
N SER A 87 -1.35 -2.21 -17.43
CA SER A 87 -1.86 -0.82 -17.40
C SER A 87 -3.25 -0.72 -16.77
N VAL A 88 -4.13 -1.65 -17.10
CA VAL A 88 -5.51 -1.73 -16.59
C VAL A 88 -5.51 -2.21 -15.14
N ALA A 89 -4.70 -3.23 -14.81
CA ALA A 89 -4.49 -3.67 -13.43
C ALA A 89 -4.02 -2.51 -12.52
N LYS A 90 -3.07 -1.69 -13.01
CA LYS A 90 -2.59 -0.49 -12.31
C LYS A 90 -3.69 0.56 -12.11
N GLN A 91 -4.63 0.70 -13.05
CA GLN A 91 -5.76 1.61 -12.88
C GLN A 91 -6.73 1.09 -11.83
N ILE A 92 -7.06 -0.21 -11.84
CA ILE A 92 -8.00 -0.84 -10.88
C ILE A 92 -7.51 -0.63 -9.45
N VAL A 93 -6.24 -0.93 -9.20
CA VAL A 93 -5.61 -0.76 -7.88
C VAL A 93 -5.62 0.72 -7.44
N LYS A 94 -5.49 1.66 -8.38
CA LYS A 94 -5.46 3.10 -8.06
C LYS A 94 -6.85 3.73 -7.90
N GLY A 95 -7.88 3.20 -8.55
CA GLY A 95 -9.22 3.80 -8.63
C GLY A 95 -9.96 3.86 -7.29
N ARG A 96 -9.85 2.83 -6.44
CA ARG A 96 -10.53 2.82 -5.13
C ARG A 96 -9.83 3.65 -4.03
N GLY A 97 -8.59 4.09 -4.25
CA GLY A 97 -7.89 4.99 -3.31
C GLY A 97 -8.43 6.44 -3.27
N LEU A 98 -9.40 6.78 -4.12
CA LEU A 98 -9.92 8.15 -4.29
C LEU A 98 -11.44 8.28 -4.13
N ASN A 99 -12.15 7.29 -3.54
CA ASN A 99 -13.62 7.24 -3.49
C ASN A 99 -14.32 7.36 -4.86
N GLY A 100 -13.59 7.13 -5.95
CA GLY A 100 -14.13 7.11 -7.31
C GLY A 100 -14.50 5.69 -7.69
N VAL A 101 -15.78 5.43 -7.94
CA VAL A 101 -16.16 4.35 -8.85
C VAL A 101 -15.45 4.68 -10.15
N MET A 102 -14.46 3.87 -10.56
CA MET A 102 -13.80 4.07 -11.84
C MET A 102 -14.90 3.98 -12.89
N GLY A 103 -15.30 5.14 -13.44
CA GLY A 103 -16.35 5.23 -14.43
C GLY A 103 -15.96 4.28 -15.56
N TYR A 104 -16.78 3.25 -15.72
CA TYR A 104 -16.62 2.26 -16.77
C TYR A 104 -16.68 3.04 -18.09
N MET A 105 -15.53 3.29 -18.70
CA MET A 105 -15.49 3.82 -20.06
C MET A 105 -16.09 2.75 -20.96
N ASP A 106 -17.16 3.14 -21.68
CA ASP A 106 -17.89 2.36 -22.67
C ASP A 106 -16.97 1.77 -23.74
#